data_AF-A0A1V5V0F3-F1
#
_entry.id   AF-A0A1V5V0F3-F1
#
_cell.length_a   1.000
_cell.length_b   1.000
_cell.length_c   1.000
_cell.angle_alpha   90.00
_cell.angle_beta   90.00
_cell.angle_gamma   90.00
#
_symmetry.space_group_name_H-M   'P 1'
#
loop_
_entity.id
_entity.type
_entity.pdbx_description
1 polymer ?
#
loop_
_entity_poly.entity_id
_entity_poly.type
_entity_poly.pdbx_seq_one_letter_code
_entity_poly.pdbx_strand_id
1 'polypeptide(L)'
;MKKLLVALFFGMGMLNCFAAFQYEVVKSPTAGQWSDGGPGNGVYGYAFYVRVTEGTGTIYLLDKINNVYSMSGNNELLSLKADMAHYGYVDSTGTSHAGTGDTITTYAKQYPYNEMVTQTGYALGEFSAGDEIGVWLTVNGTTGASVLNKSNSINSSNMNYRDAYVGTDILGNNLFQLDFTSGGSVFFGISGVASSPSGQPLPGILATLLLGGGLMAWRMRRKKA
;
A
#
# COMPACT_ATOMS: atom_id res chain seq x y z
N MET A 1 44.31 26.16 -6.34
CA MET A 1 43.18 26.29 -5.40
C MET A 1 41.84 26.63 -6.07
N LYS A 2 41.76 27.59 -7.02
CA LYS A 2 40.48 27.94 -7.69
C LYS A 2 39.83 26.80 -8.52
N LYS A 3 40.63 25.90 -9.11
CA LYS A 3 40.13 24.76 -9.92
C LYS A 3 39.55 23.61 -9.08
N LEU A 4 39.90 23.51 -7.80
CA LEU A 4 39.44 22.44 -6.90
C LEU A 4 38.05 22.73 -6.31
N LEU A 5 37.74 24.02 -6.10
CA LEU A 5 36.42 24.47 -5.62
C LEU A 5 35.32 24.30 -6.66
N VAL A 6 35.63 24.45 -7.96
CA VAL A 6 34.65 24.25 -9.04
C VAL A 6 34.28 22.77 -9.20
N ALA A 7 35.23 21.85 -9.04
CA ALA A 7 34.95 20.41 -9.05
C ALA A 7 34.09 19.96 -7.84
N LEU A 8 34.28 20.60 -6.67
CA LEU A 8 33.45 20.32 -5.48
C LEU A 8 31.99 20.82 -5.66
N PHE A 9 31.80 21.97 -6.33
CA PHE A 9 30.47 22.52 -6.59
C PHE A 9 29.69 21.74 -7.68
N PHE A 10 30.37 21.20 -8.70
CA PHE A 10 29.73 20.31 -9.68
C PHE A 10 29.50 18.89 -9.13
N GLY A 11 30.31 18.42 -8.18
CA GLY A 11 30.10 17.12 -7.51
C GLY A 11 28.96 17.11 -6.49
N MET A 12 28.66 18.24 -5.84
CA MET A 12 27.55 18.35 -4.88
C MET A 12 26.18 18.59 -5.53
N GLY A 13 26.13 18.98 -6.81
CA GLY A 13 24.88 19.16 -7.57
C GLY A 13 24.25 17.87 -8.11
N MET A 14 24.94 16.73 -7.96
CA MET A 14 24.45 15.40 -8.39
C MET A 14 23.98 14.54 -7.21
N LEU A 15 23.65 15.15 -6.07
CA LEU A 15 22.97 14.47 -4.98
C LEU A 15 21.52 14.19 -5.38
N ASN A 16 21.39 13.16 -6.20
CA ASN A 16 20.20 12.37 -6.53
C ASN A 16 18.86 13.02 -6.14
N CYS A 17 18.23 13.69 -7.11
CA CYS A 17 16.79 13.86 -7.11
C CYS A 17 16.16 12.48 -7.35
N PHE A 18 16.17 11.59 -6.36
CA PHE A 18 15.29 10.42 -6.40
C PHE A 18 13.87 10.95 -6.27
N ALA A 19 13.06 10.77 -7.32
CA ALA A 19 11.66 11.09 -7.27
C ALA A 19 11.04 10.31 -6.10
N ALA A 20 10.29 11.01 -5.23
CA ALA A 20 9.55 10.35 -4.18
C ALA A 20 8.60 9.33 -4.83
N PHE A 21 8.43 8.16 -4.22
CA PHE A 21 7.45 7.20 -4.71
C PHE A 21 6.05 7.79 -4.54
N GLN A 22 5.35 8.01 -5.64
CA GLN A 22 4.01 8.56 -5.68
C GLN A 22 3.10 7.65 -6.50
N TYR A 23 1.87 7.51 -6.04
CA TYR A 23 0.83 6.77 -6.74
C TYR A 23 -0.52 7.46 -6.52
N GLU A 24 -1.45 7.16 -7.41
CA GLU A 24 -2.85 7.52 -7.28
C GLU A 24 -3.72 6.29 -7.50
N VAL A 25 -4.94 6.31 -6.93
CA VAL A 25 -5.95 5.30 -7.25
C VAL A 25 -6.96 5.91 -8.21
N VAL A 26 -6.99 5.39 -9.43
CA VAL A 26 -7.83 5.91 -10.50
C VAL A 26 -9.12 5.10 -10.57
N LYS A 27 -10.23 5.78 -10.37
CA LYS A 27 -11.58 5.22 -10.50
C LYS A 27 -12.04 5.26 -11.95
N SER A 28 -12.65 4.18 -12.42
CA SER A 28 -13.35 4.13 -13.71
C SER A 28 -14.45 5.20 -13.75
N PRO A 29 -14.60 5.95 -14.86
CA PRO A 29 -15.69 6.93 -14.99
C PRO A 29 -17.07 6.27 -15.11
N THR A 30 -17.12 5.01 -15.54
CA THR A 30 -18.35 4.26 -15.74
C THR A 30 -18.48 3.17 -14.68
N ALA A 31 -19.62 3.14 -14.00
CA ALA A 31 -19.97 2.07 -13.09
C ALA A 31 -20.32 0.81 -13.89
N GLY A 32 -19.80 -0.34 -13.46
CA GLY A 32 -20.18 -1.63 -14.00
C GLY A 32 -21.67 -1.88 -13.82
N GLN A 33 -22.29 -2.42 -14.87
CA GLN A 33 -23.71 -2.77 -14.92
C GLN A 33 -23.88 -4.28 -14.80
N TRP A 34 -25.11 -4.69 -14.46
CA TRP A 34 -25.49 -6.10 -14.44
C TRP A 34 -25.18 -6.80 -15.77
N SER A 35 -25.45 -6.08 -16.87
CA SER A 35 -25.31 -6.56 -18.25
C SER A 35 -23.86 -6.73 -18.72
N ASP A 36 -22.88 -6.14 -18.02
CA ASP A 36 -21.48 -6.09 -18.50
C ASP A 36 -20.78 -7.46 -18.44
N GLY A 37 -21.45 -8.50 -17.95
CA GLY A 37 -20.92 -9.87 -17.90
C GLY A 37 -21.82 -10.90 -18.56
N GLY A 38 -22.77 -10.46 -19.38
CA GLY A 38 -23.81 -11.33 -19.93
C GLY A 38 -24.92 -11.66 -18.91
N PRO A 39 -25.82 -12.60 -19.22
CA PRO A 39 -26.98 -12.92 -18.39
C PRO A 39 -26.57 -13.41 -17.00
N GLY A 40 -26.79 -12.59 -15.97
CA GLY A 40 -26.67 -12.99 -14.56
C GLY A 40 -25.34 -12.70 -13.85
N ASN A 41 -24.33 -12.13 -14.53
CA ASN A 41 -22.95 -12.08 -14.04
C ASN A 41 -22.32 -10.67 -14.10
N GLY A 42 -23.10 -9.65 -13.76
CA GLY A 42 -22.64 -8.27 -13.57
C GLY A 42 -21.68 -8.10 -12.40
N VAL A 43 -20.62 -7.29 -12.53
CA VAL A 43 -19.93 -6.76 -11.35
C VAL A 43 -20.29 -5.29 -11.29
N TYR A 44 -21.03 -4.92 -10.25
CA TYR A 44 -21.50 -3.57 -10.04
C TYR A 44 -20.41 -2.67 -9.44
N GLY A 45 -20.69 -1.36 -9.47
CA GLY A 45 -19.85 -0.34 -8.82
C GLY A 45 -18.68 0.11 -9.71
N TYR A 46 -17.70 0.77 -9.12
CA TYR A 46 -16.64 1.42 -9.87
C TYR A 46 -15.36 0.60 -9.83
N ALA A 47 -14.97 0.08 -10.99
CA ALA A 47 -13.63 -0.48 -11.16
C ALA A 47 -12.55 0.56 -10.88
N PHE A 48 -11.39 0.11 -10.43
CA PHE A 48 -10.25 0.99 -10.14
C PHE A 48 -8.92 0.27 -10.32
N TYR A 49 -7.88 1.07 -10.49
CA TYR A 49 -6.48 0.62 -10.53
C TYR A 49 -5.60 1.62 -9.80
N VAL A 50 -4.45 1.15 -9.33
CA VAL A 50 -3.37 1.99 -8.83
C VAL A 50 -2.50 2.37 -10.01
N ARG A 51 -2.21 3.66 -10.17
CA ARG A 51 -1.21 4.17 -11.10
C ARG A 51 -0.02 4.70 -10.30
N VAL A 52 1.18 4.20 -10.59
CA VAL A 52 2.40 4.81 -10.06
C VAL A 52 2.73 6.02 -10.92
N THR A 53 2.72 7.20 -10.31
CA THR A 53 2.94 8.47 -11.00
C THR A 53 4.41 8.87 -10.99
N GLU A 54 5.15 8.54 -9.93
CA GLU A 54 6.57 8.87 -9.79
C GLU A 54 7.33 7.83 -8.95
N GLY A 55 8.64 7.70 -9.22
CA GLY A 55 9.57 6.87 -8.45
C GLY A 55 9.37 5.36 -8.63
N THR A 56 10.03 4.61 -7.76
CA THR A 56 9.93 3.14 -7.66
C THR A 56 9.72 2.77 -6.19
N GLY A 57 8.82 1.83 -5.94
CA GLY A 57 8.45 1.44 -4.58
C GLY A 57 7.53 0.25 -4.51
N THR A 58 7.31 -0.24 -3.29
CA THR A 58 6.39 -1.34 -3.01
C THR A 58 5.01 -0.80 -2.68
N ILE A 59 3.97 -1.35 -3.30
CA ILE A 59 2.57 -1.10 -2.93
C ILE A 59 2.11 -2.18 -1.95
N TYR A 60 1.39 -1.78 -0.91
CA TYR A 60 0.84 -2.64 0.14
C TYR A 60 -0.67 -2.48 0.25
N LEU A 61 -1.37 -3.60 0.46
CA LEU A 61 -2.76 -3.62 0.91
C LEU A 61 -2.79 -3.53 2.43
N LEU A 62 -3.54 -2.57 2.98
CA LEU A 62 -3.59 -2.35 4.43
C LEU A 62 -4.85 -2.94 5.05
N ASP A 63 -4.70 -3.50 6.26
CA ASP A 63 -5.82 -3.83 7.13
C ASP A 63 -6.72 -2.61 7.40
N LYS A 64 -8.03 -2.83 7.44
CA LYS A 64 -8.99 -1.85 7.98
C LYS A 64 -8.95 -1.87 9.50
N ILE A 65 -8.64 -0.73 10.12
CA ILE A 65 -8.71 -0.56 11.57
C ILE A 65 -9.96 0.23 11.94
N ASN A 66 -10.82 -0.37 12.77
CA ASN A 66 -12.05 0.24 13.27
C ASN A 66 -11.94 0.66 14.74
N ASN A 67 -11.00 0.07 15.48
CA ASN A 67 -10.84 0.30 16.90
C ASN A 67 -9.36 0.36 17.28
N VAL A 68 -8.92 1.54 17.75
CA VAL A 68 -7.54 1.77 18.22
C VAL A 68 -7.28 1.30 19.66
N TYR A 69 -8.31 0.82 20.36
CA TYR A 69 -8.26 0.39 21.76
C TYR A 69 -8.34 -1.14 21.94
N SER A 70 -8.59 -1.91 20.88
CA SER A 70 -8.70 -3.37 20.98
C SER A 70 -8.42 -3.99 19.63
N MET A 71 -7.44 -4.89 19.57
CA MET A 71 -7.09 -5.61 18.36
C MET A 71 -8.14 -6.68 18.06
N SER A 72 -8.61 -7.37 19.09
CA SER A 72 -9.72 -8.33 19.03
C SER A 72 -11.04 -7.69 18.59
N GLY A 73 -11.20 -6.37 18.74
CA GLY A 73 -12.34 -5.61 18.22
C GLY A 73 -12.26 -5.27 16.72
N ASN A 74 -11.13 -5.51 16.05
CA ASN A 74 -10.97 -5.29 14.62
C ASN A 74 -11.33 -6.56 13.85
N ASN A 75 -12.61 -6.68 13.47
CA ASN A 75 -13.16 -7.88 12.82
C ASN A 75 -13.14 -7.83 11.28
N GLU A 76 -12.49 -6.82 10.69
CA GLU A 76 -12.43 -6.58 9.24
C GLU A 76 -10.99 -6.53 8.71
N LEU A 77 -10.05 -7.13 9.44
CA LEU A 77 -8.67 -7.30 8.99
C LEU A 77 -8.63 -8.14 7.71
N LEU A 78 -7.68 -7.85 6.82
CA LEU A 78 -7.49 -8.61 5.58
C LEU A 78 -7.24 -10.08 5.87
N SER A 79 -6.41 -10.40 6.87
CA SER A 79 -6.15 -11.78 7.32
C SER A 79 -7.38 -12.55 7.81
N LEU A 80 -8.47 -11.87 8.18
CA LEU A 80 -9.72 -12.48 8.61
C LEU A 80 -10.75 -12.58 7.47
N LYS A 81 -10.61 -11.73 6.43
CA LYS A 81 -11.61 -11.55 5.37
C LYS A 81 -11.18 -12.07 4.01
N ALA A 82 -9.88 -12.24 3.80
CA ALA A 82 -9.30 -12.75 2.57
C ALA A 82 -8.19 -13.75 2.88
N ASP A 83 -7.93 -14.62 1.91
CA ASP A 83 -6.78 -15.52 1.93
C ASP A 83 -5.53 -14.75 1.51
N MET A 84 -4.81 -14.24 2.51
CA MET A 84 -3.57 -13.49 2.30
C MET A 84 -2.37 -14.37 1.94
N ALA A 85 -2.57 -15.68 1.71
CA ALA A 85 -1.60 -16.50 0.98
C ALA A 85 -1.89 -16.52 -0.54
N HIS A 86 -3.10 -16.12 -0.96
CA HIS A 86 -3.55 -16.10 -2.36
C HIS A 86 -4.18 -14.74 -2.69
N TYR A 87 -3.32 -13.74 -2.85
CA TYR A 87 -3.67 -12.39 -3.25
C TYR A 87 -2.63 -11.85 -4.23
N GLY A 88 -2.90 -10.70 -4.85
CA GLY A 88 -1.89 -10.03 -5.66
C GLY A 88 -2.44 -8.92 -6.53
N TYR A 89 -1.83 -8.76 -7.70
CA TYR A 89 -2.17 -7.69 -8.63
C TYR A 89 -2.42 -8.20 -10.05
N VAL A 90 -3.14 -7.40 -10.82
CA VAL A 90 -3.37 -7.58 -12.25
C VAL A 90 -2.64 -6.48 -12.98
N ASP A 91 -1.78 -6.81 -13.93
CA ASP A 91 -1.09 -5.80 -14.73
C ASP A 91 -1.97 -5.22 -15.87
N SER A 92 -1.43 -4.24 -16.58
CA SER A 92 -2.10 -3.60 -17.72
C SER A 92 -2.42 -4.55 -18.89
N THR A 93 -1.78 -5.72 -18.96
CA THR A 93 -2.08 -6.77 -19.96
C THR A 93 -3.26 -7.65 -19.54
N GLY A 94 -3.69 -7.54 -18.28
CA GLY A 94 -4.71 -8.41 -17.69
C GLY A 94 -4.13 -9.69 -17.08
N THR A 95 -2.81 -9.84 -16.99
CA THR A 95 -2.17 -11.00 -16.37
C THR A 95 -2.20 -10.83 -14.85
N SER A 96 -2.61 -11.88 -14.14
CA SER A 96 -2.59 -11.92 -12.67
C SER A 96 -1.23 -12.39 -12.14
N HIS A 97 -0.71 -11.67 -11.17
CA HIS A 97 0.53 -11.99 -10.45
C HIS A 97 0.23 -12.13 -8.97
N ALA A 98 0.89 -13.08 -8.30
CA ALA A 98 0.81 -13.22 -6.86
C ALA A 98 1.58 -12.09 -6.16
N GLY A 99 1.07 -11.65 -5.01
CA GLY A 99 1.80 -10.77 -4.10
C GLY A 99 3.07 -11.46 -3.58
N THR A 100 4.01 -10.68 -3.06
CA THR A 100 5.30 -11.24 -2.60
C THR A 100 5.16 -12.03 -1.29
N GLY A 101 4.07 -11.83 -0.55
CA GLY A 101 3.85 -12.39 0.79
C GLY A 101 4.54 -11.61 1.90
N ASP A 102 5.34 -10.60 1.58
CA ASP A 102 5.99 -9.74 2.57
C ASP A 102 4.99 -8.85 3.27
N THR A 103 5.26 -8.55 4.55
CA THR A 103 4.40 -7.69 5.36
C THR A 103 5.17 -6.56 6.03
N ILE A 104 4.50 -5.43 6.23
CA ILE A 104 4.99 -4.32 7.05
C ILE A 104 3.98 -3.98 8.16
N THR A 105 4.46 -3.34 9.21
CA THR A 105 3.59 -2.71 10.21
C THR A 105 3.55 -1.20 9.95
N THR A 106 2.40 -0.68 9.51
CA THR A 106 2.22 0.75 9.23
C THR A 106 1.75 1.54 10.45
N TYR A 107 1.14 0.86 11.41
CA TYR A 107 0.70 1.41 12.67
C TYR A 107 0.87 0.38 13.79
N ALA A 108 1.40 0.82 14.93
CA ALA A 108 1.43 0.03 16.16
C ALA A 108 1.25 0.97 17.35
N LYS A 109 0.19 0.75 18.14
CA LYS A 109 -0.05 1.53 19.35
C LYS A 109 -0.74 0.70 20.42
N GLN A 110 -0.28 0.88 21.66
CA GLN A 110 -0.94 0.34 22.84
C GLN A 110 -1.36 1.48 23.76
N TYR A 111 -2.64 1.53 24.10
CA TYR A 111 -3.16 2.43 25.14
C TYR A 111 -3.09 1.74 26.52
N PRO A 112 -3.03 2.49 27.63
CA PRO A 112 -3.04 1.90 28.97
C PRO A 112 -4.23 0.97 29.17
N TYR A 113 -4.00 -0.24 29.67
CA TYR A 113 -5.02 -1.28 29.92
C TYR A 113 -5.70 -1.86 28.66
N ASN A 114 -5.20 -1.52 27.47
CA ASN A 114 -5.71 -2.01 26.19
C ASN A 114 -4.73 -2.96 25.50
N GLU A 115 -5.25 -3.71 24.53
CA GLU A 115 -4.44 -4.52 23.62
C GLU A 115 -3.59 -3.62 22.71
N MET A 116 -2.46 -4.12 22.25
CA MET A 116 -1.70 -3.47 21.18
C MET A 116 -2.45 -3.63 19.86
N VAL A 117 -2.80 -2.51 19.23
CA VAL A 117 -3.40 -2.48 17.90
C VAL A 117 -2.31 -2.30 16.86
N THR A 118 -2.27 -3.21 15.89
CA THR A 118 -1.34 -3.17 14.77
C THR A 118 -2.10 -3.16 13.45
N GLN A 119 -1.69 -2.31 12.52
CA GLN A 119 -2.12 -2.37 11.12
C GLN A 119 -1.03 -3.07 10.31
N THR A 120 -1.40 -4.17 9.65
CA THR A 120 -0.51 -4.88 8.75
C THR A 120 -0.74 -4.42 7.31
N GLY A 121 0.35 -4.19 6.59
CA GLY A 121 0.37 -4.02 5.15
C GLY A 121 0.91 -5.27 4.46
N TYR A 122 0.25 -5.74 3.42
CA TYR A 122 0.61 -6.93 2.64
C TYR A 122 1.13 -6.51 1.26
N ALA A 123 2.38 -6.86 0.95
CA ALA A 123 3.05 -6.38 -0.25
C ALA A 123 2.46 -7.01 -1.52
N LEU A 124 2.12 -6.17 -2.51
CA LEU A 124 1.76 -6.62 -3.85
C LEU A 124 3.00 -6.89 -4.70
N GLY A 125 4.03 -6.05 -4.58
CA GLY A 125 5.22 -6.08 -5.43
C GLY A 125 5.88 -4.71 -5.52
N GLU A 126 7.02 -4.66 -6.20
CA GLU A 126 7.69 -3.41 -6.55
C GLU A 126 7.19 -2.90 -7.90
N PHE A 127 6.90 -1.61 -7.98
CA PHE A 127 6.34 -0.94 -9.15
C PHE A 127 7.08 0.37 -9.38
N SER A 128 7.14 0.79 -10.64
CA SER A 128 7.80 2.02 -11.10
C SER A 128 6.82 2.96 -11.79
N ALA A 129 7.21 4.23 -11.88
CA ALA A 129 6.42 5.24 -12.58
C ALA A 129 5.98 4.77 -13.97
N GLY A 130 4.68 4.89 -14.22
CA GLY A 130 4.02 4.39 -15.44
C GLY A 130 3.31 3.04 -15.28
N ASP A 131 3.58 2.29 -14.21
CA ASP A 131 2.86 1.05 -13.93
C ASP A 131 1.42 1.32 -13.51
N GLU A 132 0.50 0.53 -14.08
CA GLU A 132 -0.91 0.50 -13.73
C GLU A 132 -1.31 -0.92 -13.30
N ILE A 133 -1.86 -1.05 -12.10
CA ILE A 133 -2.22 -2.34 -11.53
C ILE A 133 -3.62 -2.36 -10.92
N GLY A 134 -4.35 -3.45 -11.17
CA GLY A 134 -5.51 -3.84 -10.38
C GLY A 134 -5.11 -4.64 -9.15
N VAL A 135 -5.90 -4.60 -8.10
CA VAL A 135 -5.76 -5.48 -6.92
C VAL A 135 -6.66 -6.68 -7.12
N TRP A 136 -6.20 -7.89 -6.79
CA TRP A 136 -7.08 -9.07 -6.68
C TRP A 136 -6.90 -9.77 -5.34
N LEU A 137 -8.00 -10.33 -4.84
CA LEU A 137 -8.08 -11.06 -3.58
C LEU A 137 -8.77 -12.40 -3.78
N THR A 138 -8.47 -13.36 -2.91
CA THR A 138 -9.24 -14.59 -2.75
C THR A 138 -10.04 -14.55 -1.45
N VAL A 139 -11.33 -14.89 -1.51
CA VAL A 139 -12.22 -14.97 -0.36
C VAL A 139 -12.99 -16.28 -0.46
N ASN A 140 -12.88 -17.17 0.53
CA ASN A 140 -13.56 -18.48 0.52
C ASN A 140 -13.36 -19.26 -0.80
N GLY A 141 -12.13 -19.29 -1.32
CA GLY A 141 -11.78 -19.96 -2.58
C GLY A 141 -12.26 -19.26 -3.85
N THR A 142 -12.81 -18.05 -3.72
CA THR A 142 -13.35 -17.24 -4.81
C THR A 142 -12.46 -16.03 -5.07
N THR A 143 -12.05 -15.80 -6.32
CA THR A 143 -11.19 -14.68 -6.70
C THR A 143 -11.96 -13.50 -7.31
N GLY A 144 -11.45 -12.29 -7.12
CA GLY A 144 -12.03 -11.07 -7.70
C GLY A 144 -11.02 -9.94 -7.73
N ALA A 145 -11.05 -9.14 -8.79
CA ALA A 145 -10.13 -8.03 -9.01
C ALA A 145 -10.84 -6.66 -8.95
N SER A 146 -10.07 -5.59 -8.81
CA SER A 146 -10.56 -4.20 -8.88
C SER A 146 -10.77 -3.71 -10.31
N VAL A 147 -10.09 -4.29 -11.31
CA VAL A 147 -10.14 -3.85 -12.72
C VAL A 147 -11.31 -4.44 -13.51
N LEU A 148 -11.94 -3.60 -14.35
CA LEU A 148 -13.22 -3.88 -15.02
C LEU A 148 -13.21 -5.14 -15.91
N ASN A 149 -12.04 -5.54 -16.41
CA ASN A 149 -11.95 -6.60 -17.42
C ASN A 149 -12.39 -7.97 -16.87
N LYS A 150 -13.63 -8.39 -17.16
CA LYS A 150 -14.17 -9.72 -16.82
C LYS A 150 -13.58 -10.86 -17.64
N SER A 151 -12.92 -10.59 -18.76
CA SER A 151 -12.15 -11.60 -19.47
C SER A 151 -10.83 -11.94 -18.76
N ASN A 152 -10.47 -11.18 -17.71
CA ASN A 152 -9.44 -11.60 -16.80
C ASN A 152 -9.92 -12.83 -16.03
N SER A 153 -9.20 -13.94 -16.20
CA SER A 153 -9.49 -15.24 -15.58
C SER A 153 -9.54 -15.19 -14.05
N ILE A 154 -9.00 -14.14 -13.43
CA ILE A 154 -9.04 -13.96 -11.97
C ILE A 154 -10.42 -13.50 -11.45
N ASN A 155 -11.29 -12.94 -12.30
CA ASN A 155 -12.64 -12.58 -11.87
C ASN A 155 -13.54 -13.81 -11.91
N SER A 156 -13.88 -14.35 -10.74
CA SER A 156 -14.84 -15.43 -10.62
C SER A 156 -16.29 -14.94 -10.83
N SER A 157 -17.21 -15.88 -11.04
CA SER A 157 -18.65 -15.59 -11.14
C SER A 157 -19.29 -15.08 -9.84
N ASN A 158 -18.64 -15.26 -8.70
CA ASN A 158 -19.19 -14.86 -7.40
C ASN A 158 -18.82 -13.43 -7.00
N MET A 159 -17.88 -12.79 -7.72
CA MET A 159 -17.60 -11.36 -7.58
C MET A 159 -18.82 -10.57 -8.07
N ASN A 160 -19.36 -9.67 -7.25
CA ASN A 160 -20.64 -8.99 -7.54
C ASN A 160 -20.54 -7.45 -7.43
N TYR A 161 -19.62 -6.89 -6.63
CA TYR A 161 -19.48 -5.45 -6.45
C TYR A 161 -18.05 -5.02 -6.14
N ARG A 162 -17.67 -3.83 -6.59
CA ARG A 162 -16.40 -3.18 -6.25
C ARG A 162 -16.57 -1.68 -6.17
N ASP A 163 -15.80 -1.03 -5.31
CA ASP A 163 -15.77 0.42 -5.26
C ASP A 163 -14.39 0.97 -4.92
N ALA A 164 -14.06 2.08 -5.55
CA ALA A 164 -12.79 2.78 -5.43
C ALA A 164 -12.73 3.69 -4.20
N TYR A 165 -13.87 3.94 -3.53
CA TYR A 165 -13.89 4.70 -2.29
C TYR A 165 -15.18 4.48 -1.50
N VAL A 166 -15.06 3.94 -0.28
CA VAL A 166 -16.20 3.69 0.62
C VAL A 166 -16.09 4.42 1.96
N GLY A 167 -15.16 5.37 2.07
CA GLY A 167 -14.90 6.14 3.28
C GLY A 167 -13.47 5.97 3.77
N THR A 168 -13.25 6.27 5.05
CA THR A 168 -11.95 6.12 5.72
C THR A 168 -12.05 5.24 6.95
N ASP A 169 -10.97 4.55 7.29
CA ASP A 169 -10.84 3.85 8.57
C ASP A 169 -10.55 4.83 9.73
N ILE A 170 -10.42 4.32 10.96
CA ILE A 170 -10.17 5.18 12.15
C ILE A 170 -8.77 5.81 12.15
N LEU A 171 -7.85 5.29 11.33
CA LEU A 171 -6.49 5.82 11.16
C LEU A 171 -6.44 6.86 10.03
N GLY A 172 -7.54 7.07 9.31
CA GLY A 172 -7.67 8.04 8.21
C GLY A 172 -7.28 7.47 6.84
N ASN A 173 -7.09 6.16 6.71
CA ASN A 173 -6.81 5.54 5.42
C ASN A 173 -8.07 5.48 4.57
N ASN A 174 -7.98 5.88 3.30
CA ASN A 174 -9.06 5.65 2.34
C ASN A 174 -9.29 4.14 2.17
N LEU A 175 -10.56 3.74 2.15
CA LEU A 175 -10.97 2.36 2.02
C LEU A 175 -11.52 2.06 0.64
N PHE A 176 -11.10 0.91 0.11
CA PHE A 176 -11.55 0.30 -1.13
C PHE A 176 -12.35 -0.95 -0.80
N GLN A 177 -13.27 -1.36 -1.68
CA GLN A 177 -14.13 -2.52 -1.46
C GLN A 177 -14.07 -3.50 -2.63
N LEU A 178 -13.96 -4.78 -2.31
CA LEU A 178 -14.34 -5.89 -3.17
C LEU A 178 -15.41 -6.73 -2.46
N ASP A 179 -16.49 -7.08 -3.14
CA ASP A 179 -17.59 -7.86 -2.60
C ASP A 179 -17.78 -9.17 -3.35
N PHE A 180 -18.11 -10.19 -2.58
CA PHE A 180 -18.27 -11.56 -3.05
C PHE A 180 -19.58 -12.13 -2.51
N THR A 181 -20.38 -12.72 -3.40
CA THR A 181 -21.65 -13.37 -3.04
C THR A 181 -21.46 -14.46 -1.97
N SER A 182 -20.33 -15.18 -2.01
CA SER A 182 -19.98 -16.27 -1.08
C SER A 182 -18.98 -15.87 0.02
N GLY A 183 -18.67 -14.58 0.18
CA GLY A 183 -17.61 -14.10 1.07
C GLY A 183 -17.89 -12.78 1.80
N GLY A 184 -18.91 -12.04 1.36
CA GLY A 184 -19.20 -10.69 1.84
C GLY A 184 -18.20 -9.66 1.32
N SER A 185 -18.23 -8.48 1.95
CA SER A 185 -17.37 -7.36 1.59
C SER A 185 -16.01 -7.47 2.27
N VAL A 186 -14.95 -7.23 1.49
CA VAL A 186 -13.59 -7.02 1.98
C VAL A 186 -13.23 -5.55 1.79
N PHE A 187 -12.75 -4.94 2.87
CA PHE A 187 -12.31 -3.55 2.89
C PHE A 187 -10.82 -3.47 3.17
N PHE A 188 -10.12 -2.62 2.43
CA PHE A 188 -8.67 -2.44 2.60
C PHE A 188 -8.23 -1.03 2.25
N GLY A 189 -7.10 -0.62 2.80
CA GLY A 189 -6.37 0.57 2.37
C GLY A 189 -5.28 0.22 1.35
N ILE A 190 -4.68 1.24 0.74
CA ILE A 190 -3.51 1.09 -0.15
C ILE A 190 -2.45 2.08 0.30
N SER A 191 -1.22 1.60 0.51
CA SER A 191 -0.06 2.42 0.86
C SER A 191 1.13 2.11 -0.05
N GLY A 192 1.90 3.14 -0.38
CA GLY A 192 3.15 3.02 -1.11
C GLY A 192 4.37 3.30 -0.23
N VAL A 193 5.42 2.50 -0.36
CA VAL A 193 6.70 2.72 0.32
C VAL A 193 7.81 2.75 -0.73
N ALA A 194 8.56 3.84 -0.78
CA ALA A 194 9.67 3.98 -1.73
C ALA A 194 10.73 2.90 -1.53
N SER A 195 11.22 2.33 -2.63
CA SER A 195 12.37 1.43 -2.58
C SER A 195 13.58 2.25 -2.14
N SER A 196 14.18 1.87 -1.01
CA SER A 196 15.39 2.57 -0.54
C SER A 196 16.53 2.24 -1.50
N PRO A 197 17.29 3.23 -1.99
CA PRO A 197 18.53 2.96 -2.69
C PRO A 197 19.41 2.11 -1.78
N SER A 198 19.84 0.93 -2.25
CA SER A 198 20.73 0.03 -1.53
C SER A 198 21.88 0.81 -0.88
N GLY A 199 21.87 0.90 0.45
CA GLY A 199 22.94 1.54 1.24
C GLY A 199 22.54 2.76 2.08
N GLN A 200 21.30 3.25 2.00
CA GLN A 200 20.85 4.30 2.93
C GLN A 200 20.21 3.69 4.19
N PRO A 201 20.68 4.06 5.41
CA PRO A 201 20.00 3.65 6.63
C PRO A 201 18.58 4.21 6.62
N LEU A 202 17.62 3.35 6.97
CA LEU A 202 16.19 3.69 7.09
C LEU A 202 16.02 5.08 7.75
N PRO A 203 15.08 5.92 7.29
CA PRO A 203 14.82 7.24 7.86
C PRO A 203 14.63 7.26 9.38
N GLY A 204 14.20 6.13 9.97
CA GLY A 204 14.10 5.94 11.43
C GLY A 204 15.44 5.78 12.17
N ILE A 205 16.50 5.30 11.50
CA ILE A 205 17.85 5.15 12.07
C ILE A 205 18.59 6.50 12.11
N LEU A 206 18.35 7.38 11.13
CA LEU A 206 18.93 8.73 11.13
C LEU A 206 18.38 9.59 12.26
N ALA A 207 17.10 9.44 12.60
CA ALA A 207 16.51 10.10 13.77
C ALA A 207 17.16 9.66 15.09
N THR A 208 17.49 8.36 15.24
CA THR A 208 18.17 7.83 16.43
C THR A 208 19.65 8.20 16.49
N LEU A 209 20.35 8.26 15.34
CA LEU A 209 21.76 8.67 15.31
C LEU A 209 21.96 10.18 15.55
N LEU A 210 21.06 11.03 15.05
CA LEU A 210 21.10 12.48 15.32
C LEU A 210 20.78 12.82 16.78
N LEU A 211 19.85 12.09 17.41
CA LEU A 211 19.57 12.22 18.84
C LEU A 211 20.69 11.64 19.72
N GLY A 212 21.37 10.57 19.28
CA GLY A 212 22.53 10.00 19.96
C GLY A 212 23.83 10.82 19.83
N GLY A 213 24.03 11.51 18.70
CA GLY A 213 25.21 12.33 18.43
C GLY A 213 25.23 13.70 19.12
N GLY A 214 24.05 14.28 19.39
CA GLY A 214 23.92 15.61 20.02
C GLY A 214 24.42 15.67 21.47
N LEU A 215 24.37 14.56 22.22
CA LEU A 215 24.81 14.52 23.61
C LEU A 215 26.34 14.44 23.77
N MET A 216 27.06 13.90 22.78
CA MET A 216 28.52 13.83 22.79
C MET A 216 29.18 15.18 22.49
N ALA A 217 28.58 16.00 21.62
CA ALA A 217 29.14 17.31 21.25
C ALA A 217 29.02 18.35 22.39
N TRP A 218 28.01 18.24 23.27
CA TRP A 218 27.83 19.21 24.35
C TRP A 218 28.82 19.00 25.51
N ARG A 219 29.32 17.77 25.71
CA ARG A 219 30.28 17.46 26.79
C ARG A 219 31.73 17.82 26.48
N MET A 220 32.09 18.07 25.21
CA MET A 220 33.45 18.47 24.84
C MET A 220 33.69 19.99 24.90
N ARG A 221 32.64 20.82 24.97
CA ARG A 221 32.78 22.28 25.11
C ARG A 221 33.00 22.78 26.55
N ARG A 222 32.93 21.92 27.57
CA ARG A 222 33.18 22.28 28.99
C ARG A 222 34.56 21.86 29.52
N LYS A 223 35.57 21.70 28.66
CA LYS A 223 36.97 21.45 29.09
C LYS A 223 37.98 22.51 28.60
N LYS A 224 37.51 23.73 28.33
CA LYS A 224 38.34 24.93 28.25
C LYS A 224 37.58 26.12 28.84
N ALA A 225 37.46 26.13 30.16
CA ALA A 225 37.28 27.30 31.00
C ALA A 225 38.03 27.00 32.31
#